data_AF-A0A7J4FIP0-F1
#
_entry.id   AF-A0A7J4FIP0-F1
#
_cell.length_a   1.000
_cell.length_b   1.000
_cell.length_c   1.000
_cell.angle_alpha   90.00
_cell.angle_beta   90.00
_cell.angle_gamma   90.00
#
_symmetry.space_group_name_H-M   'P 1'
#
loop_
_entity.id
_entity.type
_entity.pdbx_description
1 polymer ?
#
loop_
_entity_poly.entity_id
_entity_poly.type
_entity_poly.pdbx_seq_one_letter_code
_entity_poly.pdbx_strand_id
1 'polypeptide(L)'
;MRIVRYKAHDGLHLGVCVENEVIDITNLGDKSFHSFMDLASEAGKEEVTIADFVKSIINESSTDLPVYPYEKLESGGEAQLVIPLDPPEVWGCGVTYKKSQEARESETGIKRIYDLVYNASRPEIFFKATAHRCVGPGEEICIRGDSYWNVP
;
A
#
# COMPACT_ATOMS: atom_id res chain seq x y z
N MET A 1 9.74 7.79 7.24
CA MET A 1 8.34 7.73 7.71
C MET A 1 7.58 6.80 6.79
N ARG A 2 6.90 5.78 7.34
CA ARG A 2 6.02 4.87 6.60
C ARG A 2 4.62 4.97 7.22
N ILE A 3 3.56 4.95 6.42
CA ILE A 3 2.19 4.85 6.94
C ILE A 3 1.79 3.39 6.87
N VAL A 4 1.25 2.88 7.98
CA VAL A 4 0.79 1.49 8.09
C VAL A 4 -0.65 1.47 8.55
N ARG A 5 -1.40 0.46 8.14
CA ARG A 5 -2.72 0.14 8.69
C ARG A 5 -2.62 -1.22 9.35
N TYR A 6 -3.23 -1.36 10.51
CA TYR A 6 -3.25 -2.62 11.23
C TYR A 6 -4.64 -2.88 11.81
N LYS A 7 -4.97 -4.15 12.02
CA LYS A 7 -6.23 -4.57 12.62
C LYS A 7 -5.94 -5.11 14.01
N ALA A 8 -6.63 -4.57 15.01
CA ALA A 8 -6.64 -5.05 16.40
C ALA A 8 -8.05 -5.50 16.80
N HIS A 9 -8.23 -5.89 18.06
CA HIS A 9 -9.50 -6.39 18.59
C HIS A 9 -10.67 -5.39 18.49
N ASP A 10 -10.37 -4.10 18.58
CA ASP A 10 -11.30 -2.97 18.59
C ASP A 10 -11.52 -2.35 17.20
N GLY A 11 -10.75 -2.75 16.19
CA GLY A 11 -11.00 -2.34 14.81
C GLY A 11 -9.76 -2.12 13.96
N LEU A 12 -9.91 -1.26 12.95
CA LEU A 12 -8.82 -0.82 12.08
C LEU A 12 -8.18 0.43 12.64
N HIS A 13 -6.87 0.40 12.68
CA HIS A 13 -6.02 1.47 13.19
C HIS A 13 -5.04 1.94 12.14
N LEU A 14 -4.70 3.22 12.21
CA LEU A 14 -3.72 3.85 11.34
C LEU A 14 -2.50 4.25 12.16
N GLY A 15 -1.33 3.93 11.65
CA GLY A 15 -0.07 4.15 12.34
C GLY A 15 0.97 4.84 11.48
N VAL A 16 1.84 5.60 12.13
CA VAL A 16 3.04 6.18 11.53
C VAL A 16 4.23 5.40 12.04
N CYS A 17 4.90 4.70 11.13
CA CYS A 17 6.11 3.98 11.45
C CYS A 17 7.34 4.88 11.27
N VAL A 18 8.05 5.08 12.37
CA VAL A 18 9.35 5.76 12.46
C VAL A 18 10.34 4.73 12.99
N GLU A 19 11.41 4.50 12.23
CA GLU A 19 12.34 3.41 12.48
C GLU A 19 11.61 2.05 12.56
N ASN A 20 11.49 1.47 13.76
CA ASN A 20 10.81 0.19 14.01
C ASN A 20 9.63 0.33 14.99
N GLU A 21 9.18 1.54 15.25
CA GLU A 21 8.06 1.84 16.14
C GLU A 21 6.90 2.41 15.32
N VAL A 22 5.69 1.97 15.65
CA VAL A 22 4.44 2.41 15.05
C VAL A 22 3.70 3.23 16.07
N ILE A 23 3.62 4.53 15.83
CA ILE A 23 2.83 5.46 16.63
C ILE A 23 1.40 5.41 16.10
N ASP A 24 0.45 5.04 16.96
CA ASP A 24 -0.97 5.04 16.62
C ASP A 24 -1.48 6.47 16.49
N ILE A 25 -2.09 6.74 15.34
CA ILE A 25 -2.67 8.04 14.99
C ILE A 25 -4.15 7.90 14.61
N THR A 26 -4.80 6.82 15.05
CA THR A 26 -6.18 6.52 14.69
C THR A 26 -7.12 7.58 15.21
N ASN A 27 -6.88 8.09 16.42
CA ASN A 27 -7.70 9.13 17.05
C ASN A 27 -6.81 10.25 17.57
N LEU A 28 -7.00 11.46 17.04
CA LEU A 28 -6.17 12.63 17.34
C LEU A 28 -7.06 13.86 17.49
N GLY A 29 -7.19 14.33 18.73
CA GLY A 29 -8.17 15.37 19.08
C GLY A 29 -9.57 14.94 18.66
N ASP A 30 -10.23 15.74 17.83
CA ASP A 30 -11.58 15.48 17.31
C ASP A 30 -11.59 14.72 15.97
N LYS A 31 -10.41 14.39 15.40
CA LYS A 31 -10.29 13.70 14.12
C LYS A 31 -10.01 12.21 14.32
N SER A 32 -10.56 11.37 13.44
CA SER A 32 -10.30 9.94 13.40
C SER A 32 -9.90 9.52 11.98
N PHE A 33 -8.87 8.68 11.86
CA PHE A 33 -8.28 8.25 10.59
C PHE A 33 -8.26 6.72 10.51
N HIS A 34 -8.85 6.15 9.46
CA HIS A 34 -8.95 4.69 9.29
C HIS A 34 -8.22 4.19 8.03
N SER A 35 -7.72 5.09 7.20
CA SER A 35 -6.98 4.77 5.99
C SER A 35 -5.98 5.87 5.61
N PHE A 36 -5.02 5.53 4.76
CA PHE A 36 -4.13 6.52 4.14
C PHE A 36 -4.89 7.63 3.39
N MET A 37 -6.07 7.31 2.82
CA MET A 37 -6.87 8.28 2.07
C MET A 37 -7.45 9.37 2.98
N ASP A 38 -7.78 9.03 4.23
CA ASP A 38 -8.27 10.01 5.21
C ASP A 38 -7.18 11.05 5.52
N LEU A 39 -5.95 10.58 5.77
CA LEU A 39 -4.78 11.43 5.97
C LEU A 39 -4.50 12.32 4.75
N ALA A 40 -4.51 11.74 3.55
CA ALA A 40 -4.23 12.48 2.32
C ALA A 40 -5.29 13.55 2.04
N SER A 41 -6.57 13.24 2.32
CA SER A 41 -7.68 14.18 2.20
C SER A 41 -7.53 15.35 3.17
N GLU A 42 -7.18 15.07 4.43
CA GLU A 42 -7.06 16.12 5.45
C GLU A 42 -5.83 17.02 5.23
N ALA A 43 -4.68 16.43 4.92
CA ALA A 43 -3.48 17.19 4.53
C ALA A 43 -3.75 18.07 3.31
N GLY A 44 -4.56 17.58 2.35
CA GLY A 44 -4.97 18.34 1.18
C GLY A 44 -5.86 19.55 1.51
N LYS A 45 -6.78 19.43 2.47
CA LYS A 45 -7.63 20.56 2.93
C LYS A 45 -6.80 21.66 3.61
N GLU A 46 -5.74 21.27 4.30
CA GLU A 46 -4.81 22.17 4.97
C GLU A 46 -3.69 22.67 4.04
N GLU A 47 -3.69 22.26 2.77
CA GLU A 47 -2.70 22.63 1.75
C GLU A 47 -1.24 22.32 2.15
N VAL A 48 -1.04 21.26 2.94
CA VAL A 48 0.28 20.81 3.41
C VAL A 48 0.63 19.44 2.84
N THR A 49 1.91 19.08 2.92
CA THR A 49 2.32 17.72 2.58
C THR A 49 1.83 16.74 3.65
N ILE A 50 1.56 15.48 3.26
CA ILE A 50 1.19 14.42 4.23
C ILE A 50 2.26 14.26 5.31
N ALA A 51 3.53 14.42 4.94
CA ALA A 51 4.65 14.32 5.88
C ALA A 51 4.62 15.45 6.93
N ASP A 52 4.34 16.68 6.50
CA ASP A 52 4.29 17.82 7.42
C ASP A 52 3.03 17.79 8.27
N PHE A 53 1.89 17.36 7.69
CA PHE A 53 0.65 17.12 8.42
C PHE A 53 0.84 16.09 9.54
N VAL A 54 1.44 14.94 9.24
CA VAL A 54 1.74 13.90 10.23
C VAL A 54 2.71 14.41 11.31
N LYS A 55 3.72 15.19 10.94
CA LYS A 55 4.65 15.78 11.94
C LYS A 55 3.94 16.78 12.86
N SER A 56 3.10 17.65 12.30
CA SER A 56 2.30 18.60 13.08
C SER A 56 1.41 17.85 14.07
N ILE A 57 0.69 16.83 13.59
CA ILE A 57 -0.12 15.93 14.41
C ILE A 57 0.67 15.34 15.59
N ILE A 58 1.85 14.77 15.33
CA ILE A 58 2.65 14.12 16.37
C ILE A 58 3.18 15.15 17.38
N ASN A 59 3.58 16.32 16.90
CA ASN A 59 4.12 17.40 17.75
C ASN A 59 3.03 18.10 18.58
N GLU A 60 1.81 18.19 18.06
CA GLU A 60 0.68 18.85 18.73
C GLU A 60 -0.08 17.92 19.67
N SER A 61 0.14 16.60 19.55
CA SER A 61 -0.45 15.62 20.44
C SER A 61 0.00 15.89 21.87
N SER A 62 -0.95 16.30 22.71
CA SER A 62 -0.73 16.62 24.13
C SER A 62 -0.74 15.36 25.03
N THR A 63 -0.96 14.20 24.43
CA THR A 63 -1.13 12.89 25.08
C THR A 63 -0.10 11.92 24.54
N ASP A 64 0.42 11.03 25.38
CA ASP A 64 1.25 9.91 24.93
C ASP A 64 0.42 9.02 24.00
N LEU A 65 0.74 9.07 22.70
CA LEU A 65 0.12 8.21 21.70
C LEU A 65 0.55 6.76 21.92
N PRO A 66 -0.33 5.77 21.72
CA PRO A 66 0.06 4.36 21.78
C PRO A 66 1.19 4.07 20.79
N VAL A 67 2.22 3.36 21.23
CA VAL A 67 3.34 2.95 20.38
C VAL A 67 3.48 1.43 20.41
N TYR A 68 3.61 0.84 19.23
CA TYR A 68 3.76 -0.60 19.04
C TYR A 68 5.03 -0.90 18.24
N PRO A 69 5.81 -1.93 18.62
CA PRO A 69 6.91 -2.38 17.77
C PRO A 69 6.36 -2.89 16.42
N TYR A 70 6.92 -2.42 15.30
CA TYR A 70 6.49 -2.81 13.95
C TYR A 70 6.53 -4.33 13.76
N GLU A 71 7.58 -4.99 14.24
CA GLU A 71 7.75 -6.44 14.17
C GLU A 71 6.61 -7.21 14.84
N LYS A 72 5.99 -6.66 15.90
CA LYS A 72 4.85 -7.30 16.56
C LYS A 72 3.61 -7.28 15.68
N LEU A 73 3.38 -6.19 14.97
CA LEU A 73 2.28 -6.07 14.01
C LEU A 73 2.54 -6.94 12.77
N GLU A 74 3.80 -7.05 12.34
CA GLU A 74 4.19 -7.87 11.20
C GLU A 74 4.10 -9.37 11.50
N SER A 75 4.45 -9.80 12.71
CA SER A 75 4.35 -11.21 13.12
C SER A 75 2.91 -11.69 13.30
N GLY A 76 1.94 -10.77 13.39
CA GLY A 76 0.55 -11.07 13.71
C GLY A 76 0.31 -11.41 15.20
N GLY A 77 -0.95 -11.67 15.55
CA GLY A 77 -1.39 -11.94 16.91
C GLY A 77 -2.64 -11.15 17.28
N GLU A 78 -2.59 -10.42 18.41
CA GLU A 78 -3.69 -9.53 18.85
C GLU A 78 -3.89 -8.32 17.93
N ALA A 79 -2.82 -7.93 17.23
CA ALA A 79 -2.85 -6.92 16.18
C ALA A 79 -1.99 -7.36 15.01
N GLN A 80 -2.45 -7.12 13.78
CA GLN A 80 -1.71 -7.49 12.56
C GLN A 80 -1.73 -6.38 11.51
N LEU A 81 -0.64 -6.23 10.76
CA LEU A 81 -0.61 -5.37 9.58
C LEU A 81 -1.66 -5.84 8.55
N VAL A 82 -2.30 -4.88 7.89
CA VAL A 82 -3.23 -5.11 6.79
C VAL A 82 -2.88 -4.19 5.62
N ILE A 83 -3.55 -4.36 4.48
CA ILE A 83 -3.39 -3.44 3.34
C ILE A 83 -3.59 -1.97 3.81
N PRO A 84 -2.70 -1.02 3.47
CA PRO A 84 -2.69 0.33 4.07
C PRO A 84 -3.86 1.24 3.67
N LEU A 85 -4.57 0.87 2.60
CA LEU A 85 -5.79 1.54 2.16
C LEU A 85 -6.70 0.55 1.43
N ASP A 86 -7.94 0.93 1.21
CA ASP A 86 -8.87 0.20 0.35
C ASP A 86 -8.89 0.88 -1.02
N PRO A 87 -8.05 0.44 -1.99
CA PRO A 87 -7.93 1.14 -3.27
C PRO A 87 -9.22 0.99 -4.07
N PRO A 88 -9.88 2.10 -4.47
CA PRO A 88 -11.04 2.02 -5.35
C PRO A 88 -10.69 1.28 -6.65
N GLU A 89 -9.53 1.62 -7.21
CA GLU A 89 -8.96 1.00 -8.40
C GLU A 89 -7.44 0.82 -8.23
N VAL A 90 -6.93 -0.28 -8.76
CA VAL A 90 -5.51 -0.53 -8.92
C VAL A 90 -5.22 -0.67 -10.42
N TRP A 91 -4.29 0.13 -10.91
CA TRP A 91 -3.80 0.09 -12.29
C TRP A 91 -2.33 -0.35 -12.31
N GLY A 92 -1.95 -1.09 -13.34
CA GLY A 92 -0.58 -1.51 -13.59
C GLY A 92 0.02 -0.84 -14.81
N CYS A 93 1.35 -0.72 -14.82
CA CYS A 93 2.14 -0.29 -15.98
C CYS A 93 3.16 -1.39 -16.28
N GLY A 94 3.03 -2.01 -17.45
CA GLY A 94 3.88 -3.13 -17.85
C GLY A 94 5.10 -2.68 -18.65
N VAL A 95 6.06 -3.59 -18.80
CA VAL A 95 7.22 -3.43 -19.70
C VAL A 95 8.05 -2.17 -19.38
N THR A 96 8.17 -1.83 -18.10
CA THR A 96 8.86 -0.62 -17.63
C THR A 96 10.37 -0.81 -17.45
N TYR A 97 10.85 -2.06 -17.44
CA TYR A 97 12.27 -2.42 -17.31
C TYR A 97 12.72 -3.29 -18.48
N LYS A 98 13.95 -3.08 -18.95
CA LYS A 98 14.55 -3.85 -20.05
C LYS A 98 14.52 -5.38 -19.82
N LYS A 99 14.82 -5.84 -18.60
CA LYS A 99 14.72 -7.27 -18.25
C LYS A 99 13.29 -7.81 -18.31
N SER A 100 12.29 -6.97 -18.03
CA SER A 100 10.87 -7.36 -18.12
C SER A 100 10.45 -7.54 -19.59
N GLN A 101 10.93 -6.66 -20.48
CA GLN A 101 10.73 -6.80 -21.93
C GLN A 101 11.30 -8.12 -22.44
N GLU A 102 12.58 -8.39 -22.18
CA GLU A 102 13.28 -9.60 -22.65
C GLU A 102 12.63 -10.90 -22.12
N ALA A 103 12.22 -10.91 -20.85
CA ALA A 103 11.54 -12.06 -20.24
C ALA A 103 10.16 -12.31 -20.85
N ARG A 104 9.39 -11.26 -21.17
CA ARG A 104 8.05 -11.43 -21.75
C ARG A 104 8.07 -11.90 -23.20
N GLU A 105 9.07 -11.49 -23.97
CA GLU A 105 9.29 -12.05 -25.30
C GLU A 105 9.62 -13.55 -25.25
N SER A 106 10.43 -13.99 -24.28
CA SER A 106 10.80 -15.40 -24.14
C SER A 106 9.65 -16.26 -23.62
N GLU A 107 8.84 -15.76 -22.67
CA GLU A 107 7.70 -16.47 -22.09
C GLU A 107 6.55 -16.67 -23.08
N THR A 108 6.24 -15.66 -23.88
CA THR A 108 5.08 -15.72 -24.78
C THR A 108 5.38 -16.32 -26.14
N GLY A 109 6.65 -16.32 -26.55
CA GLY A 109 7.04 -16.63 -27.93
C GLY A 109 6.52 -15.63 -28.97
N ILE A 110 5.75 -14.62 -28.54
CA ILE A 110 5.23 -13.55 -29.39
C ILE A 110 6.31 -12.48 -29.49
N LYS A 111 7.06 -12.53 -30.58
CA LYS A 111 8.06 -11.50 -30.89
C LYS A 111 7.37 -10.16 -31.15
N ARG A 112 8.02 -9.07 -30.73
CA ARG A 112 7.75 -7.68 -31.11
C ARG A 112 6.64 -6.93 -30.37
N ILE A 113 5.62 -7.57 -29.76
CA ILE A 113 4.59 -6.77 -29.09
C ILE A 113 5.15 -6.02 -27.87
N TYR A 114 6.00 -6.70 -27.07
CA TYR A 114 6.63 -6.11 -25.90
C TYR A 114 7.72 -5.10 -26.31
N ASP A 115 8.47 -5.37 -27.39
CA ASP A 115 9.40 -4.41 -27.98
C ASP A 115 8.73 -3.14 -28.47
N LEU A 116 7.58 -3.27 -29.16
CA LEU A 116 6.84 -2.13 -29.69
C LEU A 116 6.35 -1.24 -28.55
N VAL A 117 5.85 -1.83 -27.47
CA VAL A 117 5.40 -1.06 -26.31
C VAL A 117 6.58 -0.42 -25.57
N TYR A 118 7.69 -1.15 -25.37
CA TYR A 118 8.88 -0.62 -24.71
C TYR A 118 9.44 0.64 -25.40
N ASN A 119 9.43 0.66 -26.74
CA ASN A 119 9.97 1.77 -27.52
C ASN A 119 8.94 2.85 -27.87
N ALA A 120 7.66 2.63 -27.61
CA ALA A 120 6.61 3.60 -27.92
C ALA A 120 6.56 4.72 -26.89
N SER A 121 6.17 5.93 -27.32
CA SER A 121 5.90 7.04 -26.39
C SER A 121 4.67 6.79 -25.50
N ARG A 122 3.75 5.93 -25.93
CA ARG A 122 2.57 5.52 -25.15
C ARG A 122 2.91 4.25 -24.36
N PRO A 123 2.85 4.27 -23.01
CA PRO A 123 3.13 3.09 -22.20
C PRO A 123 1.97 2.09 -22.20
N GLU A 124 2.25 0.85 -21.77
CA GLU A 124 1.22 -0.11 -21.39
C GLU A 124 0.56 0.32 -20.08
N ILE A 125 -0.77 0.42 -20.07
CA ILE A 125 -1.56 0.64 -18.86
C ILE A 125 -2.71 -0.36 -18.85
N PHE A 126 -2.93 -1.04 -17.73
CA PHE A 126 -4.02 -2.01 -17.59
C PHE A 126 -4.67 -1.94 -16.20
N PHE A 127 -5.98 -2.19 -16.16
CA PHE A 127 -6.72 -2.32 -14.90
C PHE A 127 -6.32 -3.64 -14.22
N LYS A 128 -5.92 -3.58 -12.96
CA LYS A 128 -5.43 -4.73 -12.20
C LYS A 128 -6.47 -5.29 -11.25
N ALA A 129 -7.07 -4.44 -10.40
CA ALA A 129 -7.92 -4.90 -9.32
C ALA A 129 -8.81 -3.80 -8.72
N THR A 130 -9.84 -4.25 -8.02
CA THR A 130 -10.65 -3.51 -7.04
C THR A 130 -10.21 -3.90 -5.62
N ALA A 131 -10.48 -3.08 -4.59
CA ALA A 131 -10.10 -3.34 -3.20
C ALA A 131 -10.29 -4.79 -2.71
N HIS A 132 -11.47 -5.40 -2.93
CA HIS A 132 -11.78 -6.76 -2.46
C HIS A 132 -10.98 -7.89 -3.15
N ARG A 133 -10.13 -7.57 -4.13
CA ARG A 133 -9.20 -8.50 -4.80
C ARG A 133 -7.75 -8.23 -4.42
N CYS A 134 -7.51 -7.27 -3.54
CA CYS A 134 -6.19 -6.95 -3.00
C CYS A 134 -6.05 -7.58 -1.62
N VAL A 135 -4.82 -7.93 -1.27
CA VAL A 135 -4.47 -8.52 0.02
C VAL A 135 -3.36 -7.71 0.68
N GLY A 136 -3.31 -7.75 2.00
CA GLY A 136 -2.31 -7.08 2.82
C GLY A 136 -1.00 -7.85 2.94
N PRO A 137 0.00 -7.27 3.63
CA PRO A 137 1.24 -7.97 3.96
C PRO A 137 0.96 -9.26 4.74
N GLY A 138 1.61 -10.36 4.35
CA GLY A 138 1.46 -11.66 5.01
C GLY A 138 0.17 -12.42 4.71
N GLU A 139 -0.77 -11.82 3.98
CA GLU A 139 -2.01 -12.48 3.55
C GLU A 139 -1.80 -13.32 2.28
N GLU A 140 -2.63 -14.36 2.12
CA GLU A 140 -2.52 -15.29 1.01
C GLU A 140 -2.88 -14.65 -0.33
N ILE A 141 -2.02 -14.81 -1.34
CA ILE A 141 -2.40 -14.58 -2.73
C ILE A 141 -3.02 -15.84 -3.34
N CYS A 142 -3.87 -15.68 -4.36
CA CYS A 142 -4.51 -16.81 -5.02
C CYS A 142 -3.93 -17.06 -6.41
N ILE A 143 -3.77 -18.35 -6.74
CA ILE A 143 -3.53 -18.84 -8.10
C ILE A 143 -4.85 -19.35 -8.66
N ARG A 144 -5.18 -19.00 -9.91
CA ARG A 144 -6.37 -19.56 -10.56
C ARG A 144 -6.23 -21.07 -10.74
N GLY A 145 -7.30 -21.82 -10.46
CA GLY A 145 -7.29 -23.29 -10.59
C GLY A 145 -7.05 -23.83 -12.00
N ASP A 146 -7.13 -22.98 -13.02
CA ASP A 146 -6.85 -23.29 -14.43
C ASP A 146 -5.51 -22.72 -14.93
N SER A 147 -4.67 -22.19 -14.03
CA SER A 147 -3.33 -21.69 -14.37
C SER A 147 -2.24 -22.67 -13.96
N TYR A 148 -1.37 -23.02 -14.92
CA TYR A 148 -0.25 -23.96 -14.72
C TYR A 148 1.11 -23.27 -14.61
N TRP A 149 1.17 -21.95 -14.88
CA TRP A 149 2.39 -21.16 -14.80
C TRP A 149 2.06 -19.74 -14.35
N ASN A 150 2.65 -19.31 -13.24
CA ASN A 150 2.42 -17.99 -12.65
C ASN A 150 3.77 -17.44 -12.21
N VAL A 151 4.04 -16.19 -12.58
CA VAL A 151 5.22 -15.46 -12.15
C VAL A 151 4.81 -14.41 -11.12
N PRO A 152 5.61 -14.19 -10.06
CA PRO A 152 5.40 -13.09 -9.12
C PRO A 152 5.40 -11.72 -9.80
#